data_AF-A0A932LQW3-F1
#
_entry.id   AF-A0A932LQW3-F1
#
_cell.length_a   1.000
_cell.length_b   1.000
_cell.length_c   1.000
_cell.angle_alpha   90.00
_cell.angle_beta   90.00
_cell.angle_gamma   90.00
#
_symmetry.space_group_name_H-M   'P 1'
#
loop_
_entity.id
_entity.type
_entity.pdbx_description
1 polymer ?
#
loop_
_entity_poly.entity_id
_entity_poly.type
_entity_poly.pdbx_seq_one_letter_code
_entity_poly.pdbx_strand_id
1 'polypeptide(L)'
;MSRLARVRSTKPTRRSACSARRFAFEPLEERALLSHAPGLGYSFQPVAFLGDPAPGGGVFINDFELYGINNRGEVSFTADVSNCEGGFGFCEGYFRGTTGSLAQITRTGEPVPGGGTVLFSAAFPQGINDHGDLAVAVALDPFGGTAGANTGLYRYSSNTQTLTPVVLPGVTPVPGGGAFVGGGVHSDINNRGDIVFPGMVPTDDGIHIPGEPDLGLGIGIFRQSKDGKIVALVAPGDPAPGAGTFDFARMPRINDAGDLAFFAHLAGEPCDEFPGTPQADFIHCLNAGLYVRDAATGEIQSIVQPHDPAIGERLYPFGAVINSRGQIAFTASNVNPDFKFPDTAVFFHANGTTTPVALPGDAMPGGGRVVRTGVFIGALELNERGEVAFDATLDTDENADGFPDSGLYVWVPQVGTQGTLHLIARTGTVIPGVGTIAHFATPGFLGALPAGLPRNNDGGQVFFQATLEDGTGVLLIATPMGEAAGSSSAASAGSVSLVVVTSGLQTASPSPLAPTISEEASAPLAGQPPAPATTNPSTPRPPQAPPLPLETSSDHGFAHQEDFLLDESLLNDLAAGLLGWR
;
A
#
# COMPACT_ATOMS: atom_id res chain seq x y z
N MET A 1 81.58 20.15 -55.55
CA MET A 1 82.54 19.85 -54.48
C MET A 1 81.76 19.55 -53.20
N SER A 2 82.09 18.42 -52.57
CA SER A 2 82.02 18.08 -51.13
C SER A 2 81.62 19.21 -50.19
N ARG A 3 80.98 19.03 -49.03
CA ARG A 3 80.53 17.92 -48.17
C ARG A 3 80.05 18.65 -46.89
N LEU A 4 79.15 18.02 -46.11
CA LEU A 4 79.08 18.12 -44.62
C LEU A 4 78.74 19.52 -44.03
N ALA A 5 77.98 19.71 -42.96
CA ALA A 5 77.35 18.85 -41.97
C ALA A 5 76.24 19.63 -41.24
N ARG A 6 75.13 18.93 -40.96
CA ARG A 6 74.38 18.81 -39.69
C ARG A 6 74.43 19.98 -38.68
N VAL A 7 73.27 20.60 -38.41
CA VAL A 7 72.91 21.20 -37.10
C VAL A 7 71.43 20.90 -36.77
N ARG A 8 71.18 20.81 -35.46
CA ARG A 8 70.06 20.24 -34.68
C ARG A 8 68.67 20.84 -34.91
N SER A 9 67.63 20.04 -34.67
CA SER A 9 66.49 20.45 -33.84
C SER A 9 65.76 19.24 -33.24
N THR A 10 65.28 19.45 -32.03
CA THR A 10 64.86 18.55 -30.96
C THR A 10 63.42 18.03 -31.12
N LYS A 11 63.18 16.74 -30.82
CA LYS A 11 61.84 16.22 -30.44
C LYS A 11 61.95 15.51 -29.09
N PRO A 12 61.24 15.95 -28.04
CA PRO A 12 61.13 15.19 -26.82
C PRO A 12 59.99 14.15 -26.93
N THR A 13 60.32 12.97 -26.45
CA THR A 13 59.45 11.86 -26.08
C THR A 13 58.34 12.31 -25.11
N ARG A 14 57.07 11.98 -25.43
CA ARG A 14 56.04 11.80 -24.42
C ARG A 14 55.39 10.43 -24.60
N ARG A 15 55.48 9.64 -23.53
CA ARG A 15 54.72 8.42 -23.30
C ARG A 15 53.24 8.81 -23.25
N SER A 16 52.43 8.30 -24.17
CA SER A 16 50.98 8.30 -23.97
C SER A 16 50.65 7.19 -22.98
N ALA A 17 50.29 7.59 -21.76
CA ALA A 17 49.67 6.71 -20.80
C ALA A 17 48.32 6.27 -21.37
N CYS A 18 48.22 5.00 -21.74
CA CYS A 18 46.94 4.35 -21.96
C CYS A 18 46.35 4.10 -20.57
N SER A 19 45.58 5.06 -20.05
CA SER A 19 44.76 4.85 -18.86
C SER A 19 43.53 4.08 -19.31
N ALA A 20 43.63 2.75 -19.27
CA ALA A 20 42.46 1.90 -19.24
C ALA A 20 41.76 2.15 -17.90
N ARG A 21 40.83 3.11 -17.85
CA ARG A 21 39.81 3.12 -16.81
C ARG A 21 38.96 1.88 -17.03
N ARG A 22 39.25 0.82 -16.29
CA ARG A 22 38.30 -0.26 -16.05
C ARG A 22 37.07 0.40 -15.41
N PHE A 23 36.00 0.57 -16.19
CA PHE A 23 34.67 0.59 -15.60
C PHE A 23 34.45 -0.83 -15.10
N ALA A 24 34.50 -1.00 -13.78
CA ALA A 24 33.93 -2.17 -13.15
C ALA A 24 32.42 -2.04 -13.32
N PHE A 25 31.89 -2.64 -14.39
CA PHE A 25 30.52 -3.10 -14.37
C PHE A 25 30.55 -4.35 -13.49
N GLU A 26 30.07 -4.24 -12.25
CA GLU A 26 29.56 -5.43 -11.57
C GLU A 26 28.24 -5.78 -12.25
N PRO A 27 28.10 -6.97 -12.86
CA PRO A 27 26.82 -7.40 -13.38
C PRO A 27 25.89 -7.69 -12.19
N LEU A 28 24.69 -7.11 -12.21
CA LEU A 28 23.61 -7.24 -11.22
C LEU A 28 23.02 -8.66 -11.07
N GLU A 29 23.68 -9.71 -11.55
CA GLU A 29 23.07 -11.05 -11.67
C GLU A 29 23.22 -11.95 -10.43
N GLU A 30 23.96 -11.57 -9.38
CA GLU A 30 24.25 -12.50 -8.26
C GLU A 30 23.43 -12.28 -6.97
N ARG A 31 22.52 -11.30 -6.92
CA ARG A 31 21.71 -11.01 -5.70
C ARG A 31 20.38 -11.79 -5.59
N ALA A 32 20.04 -12.64 -6.57
CA ALA A 32 18.78 -13.38 -6.59
C ALA A 32 18.86 -14.79 -5.94
N LEU A 33 19.81 -15.04 -5.04
CA LEU A 33 19.93 -16.33 -4.36
C LEU A 33 18.93 -16.42 -3.19
N LEU A 34 18.11 -17.48 -3.19
CA LEU A 34 17.24 -17.83 -2.06
C LEU A 34 18.09 -17.99 -0.80
N SER A 35 17.90 -17.09 0.15
CA SER A 35 18.58 -17.12 1.43
C SER A 35 17.77 -17.93 2.44
N HIS A 36 18.42 -18.91 3.07
CA HIS A 36 17.75 -19.81 4.02
C HIS A 36 18.13 -19.38 5.43
N ALA A 37 17.18 -18.89 6.22
CA ALA A 37 17.40 -18.73 7.67
C ALA A 37 17.20 -20.11 8.33
N PRO A 38 18.25 -20.75 8.90
CA PRO A 38 18.13 -22.11 9.42
C PRO A 38 17.05 -22.22 10.51
N GLY A 39 16.14 -23.17 10.38
CA GLY A 39 15.15 -23.51 11.41
C GLY A 39 13.80 -22.78 11.34
N LEU A 40 13.63 -21.79 10.44
CA LEU A 40 12.37 -21.01 10.35
C LEU A 40 11.34 -21.59 9.38
N GLY A 41 11.68 -22.58 8.54
CA GLY A 41 10.73 -23.14 7.57
C GLY A 41 10.37 -22.18 6.42
N TYR A 42 11.06 -21.03 6.31
CA TYR A 42 10.91 -20.06 5.22
C TYR A 42 12.25 -19.77 4.53
N SER A 43 12.19 -19.53 3.21
CA SER A 43 13.27 -18.93 2.44
C SER A 43 12.95 -17.46 2.18
N PHE A 44 13.95 -16.60 2.23
CA PHE A 44 13.78 -15.15 2.08
C PHE A 44 14.43 -14.65 0.78
N GLN A 45 13.71 -13.78 0.08
CA GLN A 45 14.16 -13.16 -1.15
C GLN A 45 14.02 -11.63 -1.04
N PRO A 46 15.11 -10.85 -1.17
CA PRO A 46 15.00 -9.39 -1.24
C PRO A 46 14.31 -8.96 -2.54
N VAL A 47 13.46 -7.96 -2.43
CA VAL A 47 12.78 -7.31 -3.57
C VAL A 47 13.51 -6.02 -3.94
N ALA A 48 13.78 -5.18 -2.95
CA ALA A 48 14.50 -3.91 -3.07
C ALA A 48 15.08 -3.49 -1.72
N PHE A 49 16.16 -2.70 -1.77
CA PHE A 49 16.73 -2.01 -0.61
C PHE A 49 16.55 -0.50 -0.77
N LEU A 50 16.44 0.22 0.36
CA LEU A 50 16.68 1.67 0.33
C LEU A 50 18.12 1.92 -0.13
N GLY A 51 18.27 2.84 -1.09
CA GLY A 51 19.51 3.11 -1.82
C GLY A 51 19.64 2.36 -3.14
N ASP A 52 18.79 1.37 -3.44
CA ASP A 52 18.77 0.73 -4.76
C ASP A 52 18.25 1.71 -5.84
N PRO A 53 18.71 1.59 -7.09
CA PRO A 53 18.17 2.37 -8.20
C PRO A 53 16.67 2.16 -8.38
N ALA A 54 15.90 3.25 -8.39
CA ALA A 54 14.46 3.19 -8.64
C ALA A 54 14.17 3.12 -10.15
N PRO A 55 13.20 2.30 -10.61
CA PRO A 55 12.68 2.40 -11.96
C PRO A 55 12.22 3.83 -12.27
N GLY A 56 12.56 4.35 -13.46
CA GLY A 56 12.31 5.77 -13.80
C GLY A 56 13.38 6.76 -13.29
N GLY A 57 14.41 6.27 -12.59
CA GLY A 57 15.58 7.04 -12.18
C GLY A 57 15.57 7.41 -10.69
N GLY A 58 16.74 7.83 -10.19
CA GLY A 58 16.97 8.09 -8.76
C GLY A 58 17.28 6.80 -8.00
N VAL A 59 17.16 6.87 -6.68
CA VAL A 59 17.22 5.71 -5.78
C VAL A 59 16.05 5.72 -4.81
N PHE A 60 15.64 4.56 -4.31
CA PHE A 60 14.68 4.47 -3.21
C PHE A 60 15.28 5.09 -1.95
N ILE A 61 14.52 5.91 -1.22
CA ILE A 61 14.94 6.57 0.01
C ILE A 61 13.80 6.54 1.04
N ASN A 62 14.11 6.90 2.28
CA ASN A 62 13.18 7.03 3.41
C ASN A 62 12.44 5.74 3.78
N ASP A 63 11.44 5.34 3.00
CA ASP A 63 10.48 4.31 3.36
C ASP A 63 9.88 3.54 2.16
N PHE A 64 9.17 2.47 2.49
CA PHE A 64 8.32 1.72 1.57
C PHE A 64 6.90 1.63 2.13
N GLU A 65 5.89 1.78 1.27
CA GLU A 65 4.50 1.48 1.61
C GLU A 65 3.99 0.29 0.80
N LEU A 66 3.64 -0.81 1.48
CA LEU A 66 3.28 -2.06 0.83
C LEU A 66 1.81 -2.10 0.44
N TYR A 67 1.54 -2.49 -0.79
CA TYR A 67 0.17 -2.59 -1.31
C TYR A 67 -0.29 -4.04 -1.39
N GLY A 68 0.44 -4.91 -2.07
CA GLY A 68 0.06 -6.32 -2.15
C GLY A 68 1.07 -7.23 -2.81
N ILE A 69 0.78 -8.53 -2.75
CA ILE A 69 1.45 -9.59 -3.49
C ILE A 69 0.37 -10.50 -4.08
N ASN A 70 0.48 -10.86 -5.37
CA ASN A 70 -0.48 -11.78 -6.00
C ASN A 70 0.05 -13.22 -6.04
N ASN A 71 -0.75 -14.17 -6.54
CA ASN A 71 -0.39 -15.59 -6.61
C ASN A 71 0.73 -15.92 -7.62
N ARG A 72 1.22 -14.93 -8.37
CA ARG A 72 2.42 -15.05 -9.23
C ARG A 72 3.69 -14.54 -8.57
N GLY A 73 3.60 -14.06 -7.32
CA GLY A 73 4.72 -13.43 -6.61
C GLY A 73 5.05 -12.03 -7.14
N GLU A 74 4.13 -11.40 -7.88
CA GLU A 74 4.27 -9.99 -8.26
C GLU A 74 3.82 -9.13 -7.09
N VAL A 75 4.65 -8.15 -6.73
CA VAL A 75 4.39 -7.20 -5.65
C VAL A 75 4.04 -5.83 -6.21
N SER A 76 3.37 -5.02 -5.38
CA SER A 76 3.18 -3.60 -5.58
C SER A 76 3.45 -2.82 -4.30
N PHE A 77 4.03 -1.64 -4.46
CA PHE A 77 4.38 -0.75 -3.36
C PHE A 77 4.60 0.68 -3.87
N THR A 78 4.58 1.64 -2.96
CA THR A 78 5.12 2.99 -3.15
C THR A 78 6.43 3.14 -2.39
N ALA A 79 7.25 4.06 -2.86
CA ALA A 79 8.51 4.43 -2.20
C ALA A 79 8.86 5.86 -2.55
N ASP A 80 9.48 6.57 -1.61
CA ASP A 80 10.15 7.82 -1.89
C ASP A 80 11.37 7.59 -2.82
N VAL A 81 11.59 8.52 -3.75
CA VAL A 81 12.70 8.50 -4.70
C VAL A 81 13.52 9.79 -4.71
N SER A 82 14.85 9.66 -4.79
CA SER A 82 15.78 10.77 -4.58
C SER A 82 15.79 11.88 -5.64
N ASN A 83 15.07 11.72 -6.75
CA ASN A 83 15.26 12.53 -7.96
C ASN A 83 13.96 13.16 -8.48
N CYS A 84 13.25 13.95 -7.69
CA CYS A 84 12.15 14.74 -8.22
C CYS A 84 12.57 16.16 -8.59
N GLU A 85 12.08 16.61 -9.75
CA GLU A 85 11.96 18.02 -10.08
C GLU A 85 10.51 18.42 -9.77
N GLY A 86 10.28 19.53 -9.06
CA GLY A 86 8.91 19.99 -8.77
C GLY A 86 8.70 20.84 -7.52
N GLY A 87 9.65 20.82 -6.57
CA GLY A 87 9.60 21.66 -5.36
C GLY A 87 8.58 21.22 -4.31
N PHE A 88 7.83 20.14 -4.55
CA PHE A 88 7.02 19.44 -3.55
C PHE A 88 7.95 18.53 -2.73
N GLY A 89 7.88 18.62 -1.40
CA GLY A 89 8.81 17.93 -0.49
C GLY A 89 8.63 16.41 -0.39
N PHE A 90 7.64 15.84 -1.09
CA PHE A 90 7.30 14.42 -1.10
C PHE A 90 7.54 13.85 -2.50
N CYS A 91 8.24 12.73 -2.57
CA CYS A 91 8.90 12.29 -3.79
C CYS A 91 8.50 10.86 -4.13
N GLU A 92 7.21 10.60 -4.29
CA GLU A 92 6.73 9.21 -4.32
C GLU A 92 6.62 8.64 -5.72
N GLY A 93 7.05 7.39 -5.86
CA GLY A 93 6.82 6.57 -7.05
C GLY A 93 6.00 5.34 -6.73
N TYR A 94 5.22 4.89 -7.71
CA TYR A 94 4.43 3.66 -7.66
C TYR A 94 5.15 2.57 -8.44
N PHE A 95 5.37 1.44 -7.80
CA PHE A 95 6.17 0.36 -8.34
C PHE A 95 5.43 -0.96 -8.31
N ARG A 96 5.76 -1.81 -9.28
CA ARG A 96 5.33 -3.20 -9.30
C ARG A 96 6.37 -4.10 -9.92
N GLY A 97 6.24 -5.40 -9.72
CA GLY A 97 6.99 -6.40 -10.46
C GLY A 97 7.38 -7.58 -9.60
N THR A 98 8.40 -8.30 -10.02
CA THR A 98 9.02 -9.38 -9.24
C THR A 98 10.42 -8.95 -8.81
N THR A 99 11.05 -9.71 -7.90
CA THR A 99 12.47 -9.53 -7.59
C THR A 99 13.30 -9.46 -8.87
N GLY A 100 14.13 -8.42 -8.98
CA GLY A 100 15.01 -8.16 -10.13
C GLY A 100 14.34 -7.58 -11.37
N SER A 101 13.02 -7.38 -11.38
CA SER A 101 12.27 -6.86 -12.53
C SER A 101 11.15 -5.91 -12.10
N LEU A 102 11.53 -4.86 -11.37
CA LEU A 102 10.62 -3.79 -10.95
C LEU A 102 10.39 -2.78 -12.08
N ALA A 103 9.18 -2.23 -12.15
CA ALA A 103 8.76 -1.20 -13.09
C ALA A 103 7.98 -0.10 -12.37
N GLN A 104 8.15 1.15 -12.83
CA GLN A 104 7.36 2.30 -12.41
C GLN A 104 6.00 2.29 -13.10
N ILE A 105 4.94 2.64 -12.37
CA ILE A 105 3.59 2.86 -12.88
C ILE A 105 3.35 4.34 -13.13
N THR A 106 3.60 5.17 -12.11
CA THR A 106 3.53 6.64 -12.13
C THR A 106 4.35 7.18 -10.97
N ARG A 107 4.60 8.49 -10.92
CA ARG A 107 5.31 9.17 -9.82
C ARG A 107 4.92 10.63 -9.73
N THR A 108 5.28 11.28 -8.62
CA THR A 108 5.14 12.73 -8.42
C THR A 108 5.66 13.52 -9.63
N GLY A 109 4.84 14.49 -10.07
CA GLY A 109 5.08 15.36 -11.22
C GLY A 109 4.64 14.79 -12.57
N GLU A 110 4.36 13.49 -12.67
CA GLU A 110 3.90 12.91 -13.93
C GLU A 110 2.42 13.23 -14.22
N PRO A 111 2.07 13.49 -15.49
CA PRO A 111 0.68 13.67 -15.88
C PRO A 111 -0.07 12.34 -15.84
N VAL A 112 -1.34 12.39 -15.47
CA VAL A 112 -2.24 11.22 -15.46
C VAL A 112 -3.33 11.31 -16.52
N PRO A 113 -3.86 10.17 -17.02
CA PRO A 113 -4.94 10.17 -17.99
C PRO A 113 -6.17 10.93 -17.50
N GLY A 114 -6.81 11.73 -18.35
CA GLY A 114 -7.95 12.54 -17.95
C GLY A 114 -7.61 13.90 -17.34
N GLY A 115 -6.33 14.19 -17.10
CA GLY A 115 -5.82 15.51 -16.69
C GLY A 115 -5.31 15.55 -15.25
N GLY A 116 -4.51 16.58 -14.96
CA GLY A 116 -3.80 16.73 -13.67
C GLY A 116 -2.41 16.07 -13.68
N THR A 117 -1.69 16.30 -12.60
CA THR A 117 -0.36 15.73 -12.32
C THR A 117 -0.34 15.11 -10.95
N VAL A 118 0.37 14.00 -10.78
CA VAL A 118 0.53 13.36 -9.47
C VAL A 118 1.25 14.31 -8.53
N LEU A 119 0.66 14.57 -7.38
CA LEU A 119 1.29 15.29 -6.29
C LEU A 119 2.07 14.31 -5.40
N PHE A 120 1.37 13.30 -4.88
CA PHE A 120 1.93 12.16 -4.14
C PHE A 120 0.87 11.06 -4.04
N SER A 121 1.17 9.99 -3.33
CA SER A 121 0.23 8.89 -3.13
C SER A 121 -0.93 9.21 -2.22
N ALA A 122 -2.13 8.85 -2.64
CA ALA A 122 -3.20 8.68 -1.69
C ALA A 122 -2.85 7.40 -0.89
N ALA A 123 -2.05 7.58 0.16
CA ALA A 123 -1.49 6.56 1.05
C ALA A 123 -2.51 5.48 1.41
N PHE A 124 -2.02 4.37 1.96
CA PHE A 124 -2.77 3.16 2.38
C PHE A 124 -2.93 2.07 1.30
N PRO A 125 -3.25 0.81 1.70
CA PRO A 125 -3.18 -0.34 0.80
C PRO A 125 -4.05 -0.16 -0.44
N GLN A 126 -3.46 -0.52 -1.58
CA GLN A 126 -4.09 -0.52 -2.89
C GLN A 126 -4.12 -1.94 -3.43
N GLY A 127 -5.31 -2.44 -3.78
CA GLY A 127 -5.45 -3.83 -4.21
C GLY A 127 -4.63 -4.18 -5.46
N ILE A 128 -4.13 -5.41 -5.50
CA ILE A 128 -3.57 -6.08 -6.69
C ILE A 128 -4.32 -7.40 -6.89
N ASN A 129 -4.68 -7.73 -8.14
CA ASN A 129 -5.27 -9.04 -8.45
C ASN A 129 -4.25 -10.00 -9.10
N ASP A 130 -4.66 -11.25 -9.34
CA ASP A 130 -3.82 -12.28 -9.98
C ASP A 130 -3.52 -12.03 -11.45
N HIS A 131 -4.20 -11.05 -12.07
CA HIS A 131 -3.82 -10.55 -13.39
C HIS A 131 -2.69 -9.51 -13.31
N GLY A 132 -2.35 -9.03 -12.11
CA GLY A 132 -1.39 -7.96 -11.86
C GLY A 132 -1.97 -6.56 -12.10
N ASP A 133 -3.29 -6.46 -12.31
CA ASP A 133 -3.98 -5.18 -12.41
C ASP A 133 -4.10 -4.56 -11.01
N LEU A 134 -4.05 -3.23 -10.93
CA LEU A 134 -4.04 -2.47 -9.68
C LEU A 134 -5.10 -1.37 -9.68
N ALA A 135 -5.65 -1.08 -8.51
CA ALA A 135 -6.42 0.14 -8.27
C ALA A 135 -5.50 1.21 -7.68
N VAL A 136 -5.15 2.22 -8.48
CA VAL A 136 -4.14 3.24 -8.16
C VAL A 136 -4.80 4.57 -7.83
N ALA A 137 -4.74 4.98 -6.56
CA ALA A 137 -5.24 6.28 -6.10
C ALA A 137 -4.09 7.27 -5.94
N VAL A 138 -4.20 8.47 -6.54
CA VAL A 138 -3.18 9.52 -6.51
C VAL A 138 -3.80 10.86 -6.10
N ALA A 139 -3.15 11.57 -5.16
CA ALA A 139 -3.46 12.97 -4.93
C ALA A 139 -2.99 13.79 -6.15
N LEU A 140 -3.84 14.69 -6.65
CA LEU A 140 -3.50 15.52 -7.82
C LEU A 140 -3.10 16.93 -7.39
N ASP A 141 -2.25 17.57 -8.18
CA ASP A 141 -1.92 18.99 -8.05
C ASP A 141 -3.01 19.86 -8.74
N PRO A 142 -3.53 20.93 -8.10
CA PRO A 142 -3.31 21.32 -6.71
C PRO A 142 -4.04 20.41 -5.73
N PHE A 143 -3.54 20.31 -4.50
CA PHE A 143 -4.26 19.56 -3.47
C PHE A 143 -5.70 20.09 -3.25
N GLY A 144 -6.64 19.16 -3.02
CA GLY A 144 -8.06 19.42 -2.83
C GLY A 144 -8.46 20.04 -1.49
N GLY A 145 -7.53 20.31 -0.57
CA GLY A 145 -7.78 20.93 0.74
C GLY A 145 -8.21 19.95 1.83
N THR A 146 -9.21 19.11 1.54
CA THR A 146 -9.63 18.00 2.41
C THR A 146 -8.98 16.70 1.91
N ALA A 147 -8.41 15.88 2.80
CA ALA A 147 -7.77 14.63 2.42
C ALA A 147 -8.76 13.70 1.66
N GLY A 148 -8.33 13.22 0.49
CA GLY A 148 -9.15 12.48 -0.46
C GLY A 148 -9.90 13.35 -1.48
N ALA A 149 -10.04 14.66 -1.27
CA ALA A 149 -10.52 15.59 -2.28
C ALA A 149 -9.45 15.80 -3.37
N ASN A 150 -9.89 16.03 -4.61
CA ASN A 150 -9.02 16.07 -5.79
C ASN A 150 -8.07 14.85 -5.92
N THR A 151 -8.48 13.69 -5.40
CA THR A 151 -7.77 12.43 -5.58
C THR A 151 -8.33 11.68 -6.78
N GLY A 152 -7.47 11.39 -7.76
CA GLY A 152 -7.84 10.57 -8.90
C GLY A 152 -7.70 9.08 -8.58
N LEU A 153 -8.64 8.26 -9.05
CA LEU A 153 -8.54 6.80 -8.98
C LEU A 153 -8.41 6.23 -10.38
N TYR A 154 -7.47 5.31 -10.57
CA TYR A 154 -7.11 4.73 -11.86
C TYR A 154 -7.03 3.21 -11.78
N ARG A 155 -7.41 2.53 -12.86
CA ARG A 155 -7.05 1.13 -13.05
C ARG A 155 -5.74 1.09 -13.82
N TYR A 156 -4.70 0.53 -13.23
CA TYR A 156 -3.53 0.08 -13.97
C TYR A 156 -3.79 -1.33 -14.51
N SER A 157 -3.63 -1.53 -15.82
CA SER A 157 -3.63 -2.88 -16.39
C SER A 157 -2.21 -3.38 -16.60
N SER A 158 -1.91 -4.56 -16.05
CA SER A 158 -0.60 -5.20 -16.25
C SER A 158 -0.38 -5.63 -17.70
N ASN A 159 -1.45 -6.00 -18.40
CA ASN A 159 -1.38 -6.46 -19.79
C ASN A 159 -1.04 -5.34 -20.77
N THR A 160 -1.65 -4.17 -20.63
CA THR A 160 -1.39 -3.03 -21.51
C THR A 160 -0.35 -2.07 -20.95
N GLN A 161 -0.01 -2.20 -19.67
CA GLN A 161 0.88 -1.31 -18.92
C GLN A 161 0.42 0.15 -18.94
N THR A 162 -0.89 0.37 -18.81
CA THR A 162 -1.51 1.70 -18.88
C THR A 162 -2.44 1.97 -17.71
N LEU A 163 -2.47 3.23 -17.27
CA LEU A 163 -3.51 3.75 -16.40
C LEU A 163 -4.76 4.10 -17.22
N THR A 164 -5.93 3.78 -16.67
CA THR A 164 -7.24 4.18 -17.21
C THR A 164 -8.06 4.81 -16.08
N PRO A 165 -8.74 5.95 -16.29
CA PRO A 165 -9.47 6.62 -15.22
C PRO A 165 -10.65 5.77 -14.70
N VAL A 166 -10.79 5.74 -13.38
CA VAL A 166 -11.96 5.24 -12.65
C VAL A 166 -12.74 6.43 -12.08
N VAL A 167 -12.06 7.27 -11.30
CA VAL A 167 -12.61 8.54 -10.77
C VAL A 167 -11.71 9.69 -11.21
N LEU A 168 -12.30 10.62 -11.96
CA LEU A 168 -11.75 11.94 -12.22
C LEU A 168 -12.51 12.95 -11.35
N PRO A 169 -11.85 13.60 -10.37
CA PRO A 169 -12.45 14.62 -9.52
C PRO A 169 -13.21 15.69 -10.31
N GLY A 170 -14.44 16.00 -9.89
CA GLY A 170 -15.32 16.98 -10.51
C GLY A 170 -15.90 16.57 -11.87
N VAL A 171 -15.54 15.40 -12.41
CA VAL A 171 -15.93 14.94 -13.75
C VAL A 171 -16.71 13.63 -13.72
N THR A 172 -16.23 12.62 -12.99
CA THR A 172 -16.91 11.32 -12.93
C THR A 172 -18.25 11.46 -12.19
N PRO A 173 -19.39 11.09 -12.81
CA PRO A 173 -20.70 11.19 -12.17
C PRO A 173 -20.82 10.24 -10.98
N VAL A 174 -21.44 10.72 -9.90
CA VAL A 174 -21.87 9.85 -8.79
C VAL A 174 -23.22 9.23 -9.16
N PRO A 175 -23.43 7.92 -8.94
CA PRO A 175 -24.78 7.33 -9.01
C PRO A 175 -25.72 8.07 -8.05
N GLY A 176 -26.77 8.70 -8.58
CA GLY A 176 -27.73 9.49 -7.78
C GLY A 176 -27.67 11.01 -8.02
N GLY A 177 -26.57 11.53 -8.57
CA GLY A 177 -26.44 12.94 -8.96
C GLY A 177 -25.12 13.57 -8.51
N GLY A 178 -24.74 14.67 -9.16
CA GLY A 178 -23.45 15.33 -8.91
C GLY A 178 -22.25 14.59 -9.53
N ALA A 179 -21.06 14.94 -9.06
CA ALA A 179 -19.79 14.33 -9.49
C ALA A 179 -18.91 14.06 -8.26
N PHE A 180 -18.06 13.05 -8.33
CA PHE A 180 -17.14 12.73 -7.24
C PHE A 180 -16.21 13.90 -7.00
N VAL A 181 -16.03 14.30 -5.74
CA VAL A 181 -15.02 15.28 -5.33
C VAL A 181 -13.62 14.63 -5.30
N GLY A 182 -13.58 13.32 -5.10
CA GLY A 182 -12.37 12.51 -5.23
C GLY A 182 -12.65 11.01 -5.02
N GLY A 183 -11.69 10.18 -5.44
CA GLY A 183 -11.74 8.72 -5.35
C GLY A 183 -11.33 8.14 -3.99
N GLY A 184 -11.16 8.99 -2.97
CA GLY A 184 -10.81 8.60 -1.60
C GLY A 184 -9.49 7.85 -1.46
N VAL A 185 -9.29 7.24 -0.30
CA VAL A 185 -8.12 6.41 0.08
C VAL A 185 -8.59 4.99 0.41
N HIS A 186 -7.80 3.94 0.15
CA HIS A 186 -8.15 2.51 0.34
C HIS A 186 -9.05 1.91 -0.76
N SER A 187 -8.56 1.85 -1.99
CA SER A 187 -9.23 1.08 -3.06
C SER A 187 -8.74 -0.36 -3.12
N ASP A 188 -9.61 -1.29 -3.47
CA ASP A 188 -9.28 -2.71 -3.62
C ASP A 188 -9.79 -3.25 -4.96
N ILE A 189 -9.19 -4.34 -5.45
CA ILE A 189 -9.51 -4.98 -6.74
C ILE A 189 -9.53 -6.50 -6.63
N ASN A 190 -10.60 -7.14 -7.08
CA ASN A 190 -10.69 -8.60 -7.13
C ASN A 190 -10.25 -9.20 -8.48
N ASN A 191 -10.21 -10.53 -8.60
CA ASN A 191 -9.82 -11.24 -9.82
C ASN A 191 -10.85 -11.10 -10.96
N ARG A 192 -12.08 -10.67 -10.67
CA ARG A 192 -13.05 -10.29 -11.72
C ARG A 192 -12.73 -8.93 -12.34
N GLY A 193 -11.82 -8.17 -11.74
CA GLY A 193 -11.45 -6.82 -12.14
C GLY A 193 -12.42 -5.75 -11.64
N ASP A 194 -13.25 -6.09 -10.64
CA ASP A 194 -14.08 -5.12 -9.95
C ASP A 194 -13.22 -4.31 -8.99
N ILE A 195 -13.27 -2.98 -9.10
CA ILE A 195 -12.61 -2.07 -8.17
C ILE A 195 -13.65 -1.56 -7.20
N VAL A 196 -13.40 -1.71 -5.89
CA VAL A 196 -14.15 -1.03 -4.84
C VAL A 196 -13.33 0.11 -4.27
N PHE A 197 -13.98 1.21 -3.93
CA PHE A 197 -13.32 2.39 -3.43
C PHE A 197 -14.27 3.25 -2.59
N PRO A 198 -13.75 3.99 -1.59
CA PRO A 198 -14.51 5.05 -0.96
C PRO A 198 -14.51 6.28 -1.85
N GLY A 199 -15.67 6.83 -2.16
CA GLY A 199 -15.81 8.06 -2.93
C GLY A 199 -16.26 9.21 -2.05
N MET A 200 -15.59 10.36 -2.19
CA MET A 200 -16.05 11.61 -1.59
C MET A 200 -17.10 12.23 -2.51
N VAL A 201 -18.30 12.44 -1.97
CA VAL A 201 -19.48 12.84 -2.74
C VAL A 201 -20.20 14.02 -2.08
N PRO A 202 -20.83 14.91 -2.86
CA PRO A 202 -21.74 15.91 -2.30
C PRO A 202 -22.98 15.24 -1.70
N THR A 203 -23.32 15.54 -0.46
CA THR A 203 -24.51 15.02 0.23
C THR A 203 -24.81 15.82 1.51
N ASP A 204 -26.09 15.92 1.87
CA ASP A 204 -26.56 16.47 3.13
C ASP A 204 -26.70 15.39 4.23
N ASP A 205 -26.44 14.12 3.90
CA ASP A 205 -26.55 12.97 4.82
C ASP A 205 -25.17 12.53 5.37
N GLY A 206 -24.12 13.32 5.17
CA GLY A 206 -22.77 13.06 5.68
C GLY A 206 -22.64 13.26 7.20
N ILE A 207 -21.44 13.03 7.74
CA ILE A 207 -21.15 13.29 9.16
C ILE A 207 -21.33 14.79 9.47
N HIS A 208 -22.05 15.09 10.55
CA HIS A 208 -22.16 16.44 11.12
C HIS A 208 -21.68 16.47 12.56
N ILE A 209 -20.58 17.18 12.81
CA ILE A 209 -20.03 17.34 14.16
C ILE A 209 -20.40 18.70 14.73
N PRO A 210 -21.05 18.75 15.93
CA PRO A 210 -21.42 20.02 16.55
C PRO A 210 -20.23 20.95 16.77
N GLY A 211 -20.26 22.13 16.15
CA GLY A 211 -19.20 23.14 16.27
C GLY A 211 -18.27 23.20 15.06
N GLU A 212 -18.34 22.21 14.16
CA GLU A 212 -17.62 22.22 12.90
C GLU A 212 -18.49 22.75 11.74
N PRO A 213 -17.87 23.32 10.68
CA PRO A 213 -18.59 23.66 9.47
C PRO A 213 -19.14 22.42 8.76
N ASP A 214 -20.40 22.48 8.32
CA ASP A 214 -20.93 21.49 7.39
C ASP A 214 -20.28 21.67 6.01
N LEU A 215 -19.62 20.62 5.53
CA LEU A 215 -18.95 20.61 4.24
C LEU A 215 -19.90 20.34 3.07
N GLY A 216 -21.10 19.79 3.34
CA GLY A 216 -21.99 19.24 2.31
C GLY A 216 -21.36 18.06 1.57
N LEU A 217 -20.48 17.31 2.26
CA LEU A 217 -19.72 16.19 1.73
C LEU A 217 -19.91 14.96 2.61
N GLY A 218 -19.83 13.78 2.00
CA GLY A 218 -19.81 12.50 2.70
C GLY A 218 -18.92 11.50 1.98
N ILE A 219 -18.56 10.42 2.69
CA ILE A 219 -17.79 9.30 2.13
C ILE A 219 -18.71 8.08 2.06
N GLY A 220 -18.87 7.54 0.85
CA GLY A 220 -19.57 6.28 0.60
C GLY A 220 -18.68 5.28 -0.13
N ILE A 221 -19.11 4.02 -0.24
CA ILE A 221 -18.40 2.96 -0.95
C ILE A 221 -19.07 2.68 -2.28
N PHE A 222 -18.25 2.64 -3.32
CA PHE A 222 -18.67 2.44 -4.70
C PHE A 222 -17.90 1.28 -5.32
N ARG A 223 -18.48 0.67 -6.36
CA ARG A 223 -17.84 -0.34 -7.19
C ARG A 223 -17.84 0.10 -8.64
N GLN A 224 -16.67 0.05 -9.27
CA GLN A 224 -16.56 0.05 -10.72
C GLN A 224 -16.35 -1.40 -11.19
N SER A 225 -17.26 -1.94 -12.00
CA SER A 225 -17.02 -3.21 -12.68
C SER A 225 -15.98 -3.07 -13.80
N LYS A 226 -15.44 -4.19 -14.26
CA LYS A 226 -14.40 -4.22 -15.31
C LYS A 226 -14.83 -3.53 -16.63
N ASP A 227 -16.12 -3.48 -16.92
CA ASP A 227 -16.72 -2.78 -18.07
C ASP A 227 -16.89 -1.26 -17.86
N GLY A 228 -16.48 -0.73 -16.70
CA GLY A 228 -16.46 0.69 -16.40
C GLY A 228 -17.71 1.23 -15.70
N LYS A 229 -18.73 0.40 -15.46
CA LYS A 229 -19.96 0.84 -14.78
C LYS A 229 -19.70 1.06 -13.29
N ILE A 230 -20.02 2.26 -12.79
CA ILE A 230 -19.97 2.59 -11.36
C ILE A 230 -21.36 2.44 -10.73
N VAL A 231 -21.41 1.80 -9.56
CA VAL A 231 -22.61 1.70 -8.71
C VAL A 231 -22.25 2.05 -7.27
N ALA A 232 -23.19 2.67 -6.54
CA ALA A 232 -23.10 2.80 -5.09
C ALA A 232 -23.36 1.43 -4.44
N LEU A 233 -22.53 1.07 -3.46
CA LEU A 233 -22.73 -0.12 -2.63
C LEU A 233 -23.25 0.23 -1.25
N VAL A 234 -22.72 1.32 -0.68
CA VAL A 234 -23.14 1.95 0.58
C VAL A 234 -22.91 3.44 0.45
N ALA A 235 -23.93 4.28 0.60
CA ALA A 235 -23.83 5.73 0.56
C ALA A 235 -24.36 6.35 1.87
N PRO A 236 -23.90 7.56 2.25
CA PRO A 236 -24.56 8.32 3.29
C PRO A 236 -26.06 8.47 2.97
N GLY A 237 -26.91 8.22 3.97
CA GLY A 237 -28.37 8.12 3.85
C GLY A 237 -28.91 6.70 3.62
N ASP A 238 -28.07 5.72 3.24
CA ASP A 238 -28.52 4.34 3.04
C ASP A 238 -28.94 3.68 4.36
N PRO A 239 -29.94 2.80 4.35
CA PRO A 239 -30.40 2.11 5.55
C PRO A 239 -29.30 1.20 6.13
N ALA A 240 -29.08 1.32 7.44
CA ALA A 240 -28.21 0.43 8.19
C ALA A 240 -28.97 -0.86 8.61
N PRO A 241 -28.26 -1.99 8.84
CA PRO A 241 -28.90 -3.19 9.35
C PRO A 241 -29.54 -2.95 10.72
N GLY A 242 -30.78 -3.42 10.87
CA GLY A 242 -31.57 -3.20 12.08
C GLY A 242 -32.37 -1.91 12.04
N ALA A 243 -31.73 -0.76 12.26
CA ALA A 243 -32.37 0.56 12.28
C ALA A 243 -31.38 1.70 11.98
N GLY A 244 -31.90 2.86 11.56
CA GLY A 244 -31.09 4.03 11.25
C GLY A 244 -30.54 4.04 9.82
N THR A 245 -29.63 4.95 9.56
CA THR A 245 -28.96 5.14 8.26
C THR A 245 -27.46 5.30 8.48
N PHE A 246 -26.66 4.95 7.49
CA PHE A 246 -25.24 5.29 7.49
C PHE A 246 -25.05 6.77 7.15
N ASP A 247 -24.11 7.46 7.79
CA ASP A 247 -23.64 8.80 7.39
C ASP A 247 -22.21 8.77 6.82
N PHE A 248 -21.55 7.61 6.93
CA PHE A 248 -20.16 7.42 6.54
C PHE A 248 -19.84 5.96 6.29
N ALA A 249 -19.10 5.66 5.22
CA ALA A 249 -18.56 4.33 4.95
C ALA A 249 -17.18 4.40 4.28
N ARG A 250 -16.20 3.62 4.75
CA ARG A 250 -14.81 3.65 4.27
C ARG A 250 -14.12 2.28 4.33
N MET A 251 -12.87 2.27 3.83
CA MET A 251 -11.95 1.12 3.85
C MET A 251 -12.57 -0.18 3.32
N PRO A 252 -13.10 -0.18 2.09
CA PRO A 252 -13.66 -1.37 1.48
C PRO A 252 -12.57 -2.42 1.18
N ARG A 253 -12.87 -3.70 1.46
CA ARG A 253 -12.12 -4.86 0.94
C ARG A 253 -13.09 -5.81 0.25
N ILE A 254 -12.70 -6.33 -0.92
CA ILE A 254 -13.57 -7.15 -1.77
C ILE A 254 -12.98 -8.52 -2.05
N ASN A 255 -13.79 -9.57 -1.96
CA ASN A 255 -13.39 -10.92 -2.39
C ASN A 255 -13.79 -11.21 -3.86
N ASP A 256 -13.43 -12.39 -4.38
CA ASP A 256 -13.77 -12.78 -5.76
C ASP A 256 -15.26 -13.10 -5.98
N ALA A 257 -16.01 -13.38 -4.91
CA ALA A 257 -17.46 -13.47 -4.94
C ALA A 257 -18.12 -12.08 -5.08
N GLY A 258 -17.41 -11.03 -4.68
CA GLY A 258 -17.86 -9.63 -4.67
C GLY A 258 -18.43 -9.18 -3.34
N ASP A 259 -18.31 -10.02 -2.29
CA ASP A 259 -18.70 -9.63 -0.95
C ASP A 259 -17.72 -8.55 -0.47
N LEU A 260 -18.25 -7.63 0.32
CA LEU A 260 -17.54 -6.43 0.73
C LEU A 260 -17.47 -6.39 2.25
N ALA A 261 -16.27 -6.39 2.82
CA ALA A 261 -16.04 -5.97 4.20
C ALA A 261 -15.74 -4.46 4.22
N PHE A 262 -16.32 -3.73 5.17
CA PHE A 262 -16.15 -2.28 5.25
C PHE A 262 -16.45 -1.72 6.64
N PHE A 263 -16.01 -0.49 6.88
CA PHE A 263 -16.31 0.24 8.10
C PHE A 263 -17.33 1.33 7.84
N ALA A 264 -18.31 1.48 8.73
CA ALA A 264 -19.33 2.52 8.60
C ALA A 264 -19.80 3.06 9.95
N HIS A 265 -20.26 4.31 9.95
CA HIS A 265 -20.83 4.98 11.11
C HIS A 265 -22.34 5.22 10.89
N LEU A 266 -23.10 5.23 11.99
CA LEU A 266 -24.54 5.41 11.98
C LEU A 266 -24.91 6.86 12.27
N ALA A 267 -25.79 7.41 11.45
CA ALA A 267 -26.28 8.78 11.59
C ALA A 267 -26.93 8.99 12.98
N GLY A 268 -26.50 10.06 13.66
CA GLY A 268 -27.01 10.45 14.97
C GLY A 268 -26.35 9.76 16.16
N GLU A 269 -25.44 8.81 15.93
CA GLU A 269 -24.53 8.34 16.97
C GLU A 269 -23.37 9.33 17.17
N PRO A 270 -22.78 9.43 18.38
CA PRO A 270 -21.62 10.27 18.59
C PRO A 270 -20.47 9.82 17.69
N CYS A 271 -19.78 10.77 17.06
CA CYS A 271 -18.60 10.46 16.26
C CYS A 271 -17.33 10.87 17.02
N ASP A 272 -16.43 9.90 17.25
CA ASP A 272 -15.12 10.14 17.85
C ASP A 272 -14.15 10.63 16.77
N GLU A 273 -13.59 11.82 16.99
CA GLU A 273 -12.63 12.46 16.08
C GLU A 273 -11.19 12.15 16.46
N PHE A 274 -10.28 12.31 15.50
CA PHE A 274 -8.87 12.45 15.79
C PHE A 274 -8.62 13.83 16.42
N PRO A 275 -8.19 13.93 17.71
CA PRO A 275 -7.73 15.19 18.30
C PRO A 275 -6.91 16.08 17.35
N GLY A 276 -7.37 17.32 17.20
CA GLY A 276 -6.71 18.32 16.36
C GLY A 276 -6.96 18.20 14.85
N THR A 277 -7.77 17.24 14.41
CA THR A 277 -8.09 17.00 13.00
C THR A 277 -9.57 17.28 12.74
N PRO A 278 -9.95 18.47 12.28
CA PRO A 278 -11.34 18.75 11.95
C PRO A 278 -11.77 18.01 10.66
N GLN A 279 -13.07 17.82 10.49
CA GLN A 279 -13.65 17.18 9.29
C GLN A 279 -13.26 17.92 7.99
N ALA A 280 -13.02 19.24 8.07
CA ALA A 280 -12.56 20.06 6.95
C ALA A 280 -11.20 19.62 6.40
N ASP A 281 -10.33 19.05 7.23
CA ASP A 281 -9.03 18.55 6.84
C ASP A 281 -9.12 17.06 6.47
N PHE A 282 -9.93 16.28 7.17
CA PHE A 282 -10.14 14.86 6.89
C PHE A 282 -11.52 14.39 7.37
N ILE A 283 -12.37 13.88 6.46
CA ILE A 283 -13.67 13.33 6.85
C ILE A 283 -13.48 11.95 7.47
N HIS A 284 -13.79 11.81 8.76
CA HIS A 284 -13.54 10.57 9.50
C HIS A 284 -14.44 10.38 10.72
N CYS A 285 -14.54 9.12 11.14
CA CYS A 285 -15.13 8.72 12.40
C CYS A 285 -14.40 7.49 12.94
N LEU A 286 -13.83 7.58 14.15
CA LEU A 286 -13.03 6.53 14.74
C LEU A 286 -13.88 5.35 15.23
N ASN A 287 -15.07 5.64 15.72
CA ASN A 287 -16.01 4.65 16.23
C ASN A 287 -16.93 4.08 15.14
N ALA A 288 -16.36 3.76 13.97
CA ALA A 288 -17.07 3.04 12.91
C ALA A 288 -17.14 1.53 13.23
N GLY A 289 -18.30 0.92 12.98
CA GLY A 289 -18.49 -0.54 13.07
C GLY A 289 -17.99 -1.27 11.83
N LEU A 290 -17.66 -2.55 11.98
CA LEU A 290 -17.30 -3.46 10.89
C LEU A 290 -18.56 -4.16 10.35
N TYR A 291 -18.77 -4.06 9.04
CA TYR A 291 -19.90 -4.63 8.33
C TYR A 291 -19.45 -5.49 7.15
N VAL A 292 -20.33 -6.40 6.74
CA VAL A 292 -20.20 -7.18 5.50
C VAL A 292 -21.43 -6.98 4.64
N ARG A 293 -21.24 -6.75 3.35
CA ARG A 293 -22.30 -6.75 2.36
C ARG A 293 -22.16 -7.99 1.47
N ASP A 294 -23.19 -8.82 1.44
CA ASP A 294 -23.28 -9.98 0.55
C ASP A 294 -23.51 -9.52 -0.90
N ALA A 295 -22.70 -10.03 -1.83
CA ALA A 295 -22.75 -9.59 -3.23
C ALA A 295 -24.05 -9.98 -3.93
N ALA A 296 -24.58 -11.16 -3.60
CA ALA A 296 -25.69 -11.80 -4.30
C ALA A 296 -27.05 -11.20 -3.91
N THR A 297 -27.21 -10.86 -2.64
CA THR A 297 -28.45 -10.37 -2.03
C THR A 297 -28.42 -8.86 -1.81
N GLY A 298 -27.24 -8.28 -1.63
CA GLY A 298 -27.07 -6.91 -1.18
C GLY A 298 -27.38 -6.69 0.30
N GLU A 299 -27.61 -7.77 1.06
CA GLU A 299 -27.82 -7.70 2.50
C GLU A 299 -26.54 -7.23 3.20
N ILE A 300 -26.69 -6.30 4.13
CA ILE A 300 -25.60 -5.80 4.98
C ILE A 300 -25.78 -6.42 6.37
N GLN A 301 -24.70 -6.95 6.93
CA GLN A 301 -24.65 -7.55 8.26
C GLN A 301 -23.61 -6.81 9.11
N SER A 302 -23.97 -6.50 10.35
CA SER A 302 -23.03 -6.03 11.36
C SER A 302 -22.20 -7.22 11.87
N ILE A 303 -20.87 -7.08 11.87
CA ILE A 303 -19.96 -8.12 12.34
C ILE A 303 -19.50 -7.81 13.76
N VAL A 304 -18.97 -6.60 13.97
CA VAL A 304 -18.48 -6.13 15.27
C VAL A 304 -18.69 -4.61 15.34
N GLN A 305 -19.22 -4.14 16.47
CA GLN A 305 -19.35 -2.71 16.76
C GLN A 305 -18.22 -2.23 17.70
N PRO A 306 -17.91 -0.93 17.75
CA PRO A 306 -17.04 -0.40 18.80
C PRO A 306 -17.53 -0.86 20.18
N HIS A 307 -16.59 -1.24 21.05
CA HIS A 307 -16.87 -1.72 22.41
C HIS A 307 -17.65 -3.05 22.50
N ASP A 308 -17.78 -3.81 21.40
CA ASP A 308 -18.42 -5.12 21.41
C ASP A 308 -17.65 -6.09 22.36
N PRO A 309 -18.35 -6.78 23.29
CA PRO A 309 -17.72 -7.76 24.18
C PRO A 309 -16.92 -8.86 23.46
N ALA A 310 -17.24 -9.17 22.19
CA ALA A 310 -16.52 -10.14 21.38
C ALA A 310 -15.06 -9.73 21.10
N ILE A 311 -14.76 -8.43 21.14
CA ILE A 311 -13.40 -7.89 20.99
C ILE A 311 -12.87 -7.26 22.27
N GLY A 312 -13.76 -6.76 23.15
CA GLY A 312 -13.43 -6.15 24.43
C GLY A 312 -14.04 -4.76 24.57
N GLU A 313 -14.38 -4.36 25.81
CA GLU A 313 -15.25 -3.20 26.13
C GLU A 313 -14.70 -1.81 25.72
N ARG A 314 -13.49 -1.73 25.14
CA ARG A 314 -12.81 -0.47 24.79
C ARG A 314 -12.11 -0.47 23.43
N LEU A 315 -12.29 -1.53 22.64
CA LEU A 315 -11.62 -1.65 21.35
C LEU A 315 -12.47 -1.10 20.20
N TYR A 316 -11.79 -0.43 19.27
CA TYR A 316 -12.31 0.01 17.98
C TYR A 316 -11.76 -0.90 16.88
N PRO A 317 -12.61 -1.51 16.04
CA PRO A 317 -12.15 -2.36 14.95
C PRO A 317 -11.65 -1.50 13.77
N PHE A 318 -10.60 -1.96 13.08
CA PHE A 318 -10.07 -1.35 11.86
C PHE A 318 -9.31 -2.37 11.00
N GLY A 319 -8.99 -1.99 9.75
CA GLY A 319 -8.10 -2.77 8.89
C GLY A 319 -8.62 -4.18 8.52
N ALA A 320 -9.93 -4.35 8.43
CA ALA A 320 -10.53 -5.64 8.09
C ALA A 320 -10.20 -6.07 6.65
N VAL A 321 -10.03 -7.38 6.46
CA VAL A 321 -9.77 -8.06 5.17
C VAL A 321 -10.66 -9.28 5.05
N ILE A 322 -11.23 -9.53 3.86
CA ILE A 322 -12.16 -10.63 3.60
C ILE A 322 -11.64 -11.55 2.49
N ASN A 323 -11.82 -12.86 2.65
CA ASN A 323 -11.54 -13.83 1.59
C ASN A 323 -12.82 -14.39 0.95
N SER A 324 -12.68 -15.23 -0.08
CA SER A 324 -13.80 -15.79 -0.85
C SER A 324 -14.61 -16.86 -0.11
N ARG A 325 -14.21 -17.21 1.11
CA ARG A 325 -15.03 -18.01 2.04
C ARG A 325 -15.85 -17.17 3.03
N GLY A 326 -15.82 -15.85 2.90
CA GLY A 326 -16.47 -14.94 3.83
C GLY A 326 -15.81 -14.90 5.22
N GLN A 327 -14.57 -15.37 5.32
CA GLN A 327 -13.78 -15.23 6.54
C GLN A 327 -13.17 -13.84 6.56
N ILE A 328 -13.05 -13.25 7.75
CA ILE A 328 -12.58 -11.88 7.93
C ILE A 328 -11.48 -11.87 8.99
N ALA A 329 -10.37 -11.22 8.69
CA ALA A 329 -9.36 -10.87 9.69
C ALA A 329 -9.39 -9.36 9.90
N PHE A 330 -9.26 -8.90 11.14
CA PHE A 330 -9.26 -7.48 11.43
C PHE A 330 -8.50 -7.19 12.72
N THR A 331 -8.08 -5.93 12.86
CA THR A 331 -7.41 -5.45 14.06
C THR A 331 -8.41 -4.72 14.94
N ALA A 332 -8.23 -4.75 16.25
CA ALA A 332 -8.93 -3.84 17.14
C ALA A 332 -7.97 -3.25 18.19
N SER A 333 -8.15 -1.97 18.52
CA SER A 333 -7.29 -1.28 19.49
C SER A 333 -8.08 -0.41 20.43
N ASN A 334 -7.56 -0.29 21.66
CA ASN A 334 -7.91 0.82 22.54
C ASN A 334 -7.32 2.08 21.89
N VAL A 335 -8.16 3.03 21.49
CA VAL A 335 -7.70 4.39 21.18
C VAL A 335 -7.80 5.18 22.48
N ASN A 336 -6.65 5.54 23.04
CA ASN A 336 -6.66 6.47 24.18
C ASN A 336 -6.65 7.92 23.67
N PRO A 337 -6.96 8.91 24.52
CA PRO A 337 -6.97 10.33 24.12
C PRO A 337 -5.63 10.85 23.59
N ASP A 338 -4.53 10.14 23.86
CA ASP A 338 -3.17 10.47 23.41
C ASP A 338 -2.78 9.70 22.13
N PHE A 339 -3.68 8.95 21.50
CA PHE A 339 -3.41 8.03 20.38
C PHE A 339 -2.26 7.04 20.60
N LYS A 340 -1.98 6.75 21.85
CA LYS A 340 -1.22 5.55 22.15
C LYS A 340 -2.18 4.43 21.79
N PHE A 341 -1.75 3.56 20.89
CA PHE A 341 -2.38 2.27 20.60
C PHE A 341 -1.72 1.21 21.50
N PRO A 342 -1.86 1.27 22.85
CA PRO A 342 -1.09 0.41 23.74
C PRO A 342 -1.46 -1.06 23.56
N ASP A 343 -2.72 -1.33 23.21
CA ASP A 343 -3.36 -2.63 23.28
C ASP A 343 -4.02 -2.96 21.94
N THR A 344 -3.21 -3.21 20.92
CA THR A 344 -3.71 -3.60 19.60
C THR A 344 -3.69 -5.12 19.46
N ALA A 345 -4.80 -5.68 19.00
CA ALA A 345 -5.04 -7.12 18.90
C ALA A 345 -5.56 -7.53 17.52
N VAL A 346 -5.28 -8.78 17.13
CA VAL A 346 -5.76 -9.39 15.87
C VAL A 346 -6.91 -10.34 16.17
N PHE A 347 -7.96 -10.25 15.37
CA PHE A 347 -9.16 -11.07 15.45
C PHE A 347 -9.47 -11.74 14.11
N PHE A 348 -10.15 -12.87 14.19
CA PHE A 348 -10.64 -13.62 13.04
C PHE A 348 -12.13 -13.91 13.21
N HIS A 349 -12.94 -13.57 12.22
CA HIS A 349 -14.36 -13.86 12.17
C HIS A 349 -14.66 -14.91 11.11
N ALA A 350 -15.31 -16.00 11.52
CA ALA A 350 -15.80 -17.03 10.62
C ALA A 350 -17.04 -17.71 11.20
N ASN A 351 -18.00 -18.06 10.33
CA ASN A 351 -19.22 -18.76 10.72
C ASN A 351 -19.97 -18.09 11.89
N GLY A 352 -20.06 -16.74 11.87
CA GLY A 352 -20.74 -15.96 12.90
C GLY A 352 -20.02 -15.89 14.24
N THR A 353 -18.77 -16.35 14.32
CA THR A 353 -17.97 -16.32 15.55
C THR A 353 -16.72 -15.50 15.33
N THR A 354 -16.47 -14.55 16.24
CA THR A 354 -15.23 -13.79 16.33
C THR A 354 -14.31 -14.45 17.36
N THR A 355 -13.09 -14.79 16.97
CA THR A 355 -12.07 -15.41 17.80
C THR A 355 -10.81 -14.55 17.84
N PRO A 356 -10.19 -14.35 19.01
CA PRO A 356 -8.89 -13.70 19.09
C PRO A 356 -7.81 -14.57 18.42
N VAL A 357 -6.91 -13.94 17.69
CA VAL A 357 -5.73 -14.56 17.06
C VAL A 357 -4.47 -14.27 17.86
N ALA A 358 -4.28 -13.01 18.26
CA ALA A 358 -3.18 -12.56 19.08
C ALA A 358 -3.61 -11.35 19.93
N LEU A 359 -3.52 -11.49 21.25
CA LEU A 359 -3.84 -10.47 22.24
C LEU A 359 -2.58 -9.99 22.98
N PRO A 360 -2.54 -8.74 23.47
CA PRO A 360 -1.54 -8.31 24.43
C PRO A 360 -1.41 -9.30 25.60
N GLY A 361 -0.18 -9.72 25.88
CA GLY A 361 0.19 -10.71 26.89
C GLY A 361 0.30 -12.15 26.39
N ASP A 362 -0.20 -12.48 25.20
CA ASP A 362 -0.10 -13.82 24.63
C ASP A 362 1.36 -14.17 24.32
N ALA A 363 1.75 -15.42 24.61
CA ALA A 363 3.10 -15.90 24.31
C ALA A 363 3.22 -16.22 22.81
N MET A 364 4.33 -15.80 22.19
CA MET A 364 4.54 -15.95 20.75
C MET A 364 5.55 -17.05 20.42
N PRO A 365 5.39 -17.77 19.29
CA PRO A 365 6.40 -18.68 18.77
C PRO A 365 7.72 -17.94 18.56
N GLY A 366 8.83 -18.52 19.01
CA GLY A 366 10.14 -17.86 18.97
C GLY A 366 10.53 -17.13 20.24
N GLY A 367 9.62 -16.88 21.17
CA GLY A 367 9.89 -16.22 22.45
C GLY A 367 9.12 -14.91 22.65
N GLY A 368 9.09 -14.43 23.89
CA GLY A 368 8.39 -13.21 24.28
C GLY A 368 6.87 -13.32 24.31
N ARG A 369 6.24 -12.19 24.65
CA ARG A 369 4.80 -11.99 24.67
C ARG A 369 4.43 -10.75 23.87
N VAL A 370 3.26 -10.77 23.24
CA VAL A 370 2.72 -9.61 22.53
C VAL A 370 2.58 -8.44 23.50
N VAL A 371 3.23 -7.32 23.18
CA VAL A 371 2.90 -6.02 23.78
C VAL A 371 1.74 -5.41 23.00
N ARG A 372 1.86 -5.39 21.67
CA ARG A 372 0.82 -4.96 20.73
C ARG A 372 1.06 -5.55 19.36
N THR A 373 -0.01 -5.68 18.58
CA THR A 373 0.06 -5.99 17.13
C THR A 373 0.09 -4.70 16.30
N GLY A 374 0.28 -4.82 14.98
CA GLY A 374 0.46 -3.65 14.11
C GLY A 374 -0.70 -2.65 14.20
N VAL A 375 -0.34 -1.36 14.19
CA VAL A 375 -1.25 -0.24 14.50
C VAL A 375 -1.77 0.49 13.25
N PHE A 376 -1.28 0.11 12.08
CA PHE A 376 -1.62 0.73 10.81
C PHE A 376 -2.75 -0.01 10.11
N ILE A 377 -3.45 0.70 9.22
CA ILE A 377 -4.35 0.05 8.27
C ILE A 377 -3.49 -0.76 7.30
N GLY A 378 -3.73 -2.07 7.21
CA GLY A 378 -2.82 -3.01 6.54
C GLY A 378 -1.74 -3.60 7.46
N ALA A 379 -1.92 -3.56 8.78
CA ALA A 379 -1.12 -4.31 9.76
C ALA A 379 -1.27 -5.84 9.66
N LEU A 380 -2.26 -6.31 8.89
CA LEU A 380 -2.47 -7.73 8.61
C LEU A 380 -2.96 -7.94 7.19
N GLU A 381 -2.89 -9.19 6.73
CA GLU A 381 -3.50 -9.65 5.49
C GLU A 381 -4.06 -11.07 5.65
N LEU A 382 -5.11 -11.39 4.88
CA LEU A 382 -5.81 -12.67 4.89
C LEU A 382 -5.83 -13.26 3.48
N ASN A 383 -5.32 -14.48 3.32
CA ASN A 383 -5.36 -15.17 2.02
C ASN A 383 -6.57 -16.10 1.87
N GLU A 384 -6.71 -16.68 0.68
CA GLU A 384 -7.77 -17.65 0.37
C GLU A 384 -7.55 -18.99 1.08
N ARG A 385 -6.47 -19.23 1.82
CA ARG A 385 -6.33 -20.39 2.71
C ARG A 385 -6.79 -20.09 4.15
N GLY A 386 -7.16 -18.84 4.42
CA GLY A 386 -7.64 -18.40 5.72
C GLY A 386 -6.50 -18.03 6.66
N GLU A 387 -5.28 -17.99 6.16
CA GLU A 387 -4.08 -17.69 6.93
C GLU A 387 -3.97 -16.17 7.12
N VAL A 388 -3.71 -15.76 8.36
CA VAL A 388 -3.58 -14.35 8.75
C VAL A 388 -2.12 -14.04 8.98
N ALA A 389 -1.52 -13.21 8.13
CA ALA A 389 -0.18 -12.69 8.33
C ALA A 389 -0.25 -11.35 9.09
N PHE A 390 0.56 -11.18 10.13
CA PHE A 390 0.60 -9.96 10.94
C PHE A 390 1.95 -9.81 11.66
N ASP A 391 2.29 -8.59 12.04
CA ASP A 391 3.46 -8.29 12.87
C ASP A 391 3.08 -7.77 14.26
N ALA A 392 4.01 -7.92 15.21
CA ALA A 392 3.80 -7.56 16.61
C ALA A 392 5.09 -7.10 17.30
N THR A 393 4.93 -6.21 18.27
CA THR A 393 5.95 -5.82 19.23
C THR A 393 5.90 -6.79 20.41
N LEU A 394 7.06 -7.20 20.90
CA LEU A 394 7.24 -8.19 21.95
C LEU A 394 7.76 -7.55 23.24
N ASP A 395 7.60 -8.23 24.37
CA ASP A 395 8.08 -7.80 25.69
C ASP A 395 9.56 -8.12 25.95
N THR A 396 10.28 -8.55 24.92
CA THR A 396 11.70 -8.88 24.95
C THR A 396 12.53 -7.78 24.29
N ASP A 397 13.81 -7.74 24.63
CA ASP A 397 14.86 -6.94 23.98
C ASP A 397 16.12 -7.83 24.03
N GLU A 398 16.12 -8.87 23.19
CA GLU A 398 17.18 -9.91 23.22
C GLU A 398 18.51 -9.40 22.67
N ASN A 399 18.48 -8.42 21.77
CA ASN A 399 19.67 -7.78 21.21
C ASN A 399 20.21 -6.64 22.10
N ALA A 400 19.47 -6.25 23.14
CA ALA A 400 19.83 -5.20 24.11
C ALA A 400 20.12 -3.85 23.45
N ASP A 401 19.38 -3.52 22.40
CA ASP A 401 19.49 -2.24 21.68
C ASP A 401 18.65 -1.12 22.32
N GLY A 402 17.87 -1.46 23.35
CA GLY A 402 17.03 -0.52 24.09
C GLY A 402 15.63 -0.34 23.48
N PHE A 403 15.32 -1.04 22.38
CA PHE A 403 14.00 -1.11 21.79
C PHE A 403 13.38 -2.51 21.99
N PRO A 404 12.06 -2.62 22.14
CA PRO A 404 11.42 -3.92 22.20
C PRO A 404 11.57 -4.67 20.86
N ASP A 405 11.82 -5.98 20.94
CA ASP A 405 11.87 -6.87 19.79
C ASP A 405 10.54 -6.86 19.04
N SER A 406 10.60 -7.18 17.75
CA SER A 406 9.41 -7.36 16.92
C SER A 406 9.43 -8.74 16.24
N GLY A 407 8.24 -9.23 15.90
CA GLY A 407 8.04 -10.52 15.23
C GLY A 407 7.02 -10.45 14.12
N LEU A 408 7.25 -11.22 13.07
CA LEU A 408 6.35 -11.44 11.94
C LEU A 408 5.83 -12.88 11.99
N TYR A 409 4.52 -13.02 11.95
CA TYR A 409 3.82 -14.28 12.20
C TYR A 409 2.80 -14.60 11.11
N VAL A 410 2.48 -15.88 11.00
CA VAL A 410 1.26 -16.35 10.33
C VAL A 410 0.44 -17.21 11.27
N TRP A 411 -0.85 -16.90 11.37
CA TRP A 411 -1.83 -17.74 12.04
C TRP A 411 -2.58 -18.59 11.02
N VAL A 412 -2.66 -19.90 11.29
CA VAL A 412 -3.36 -20.86 10.44
C VAL A 412 -4.62 -21.35 11.18
N PRO A 413 -5.82 -21.12 10.63
CA PRO A 413 -7.05 -21.60 11.25
C PRO A 413 -7.10 -23.13 11.25
N GLN A 414 -7.62 -23.70 12.33
CA GLN A 414 -7.83 -25.14 12.44
C GLN A 414 -9.28 -25.42 12.87
N VAL A 415 -9.90 -26.38 12.21
CA VAL A 415 -11.30 -26.74 12.48
C VAL A 415 -11.43 -27.27 13.90
N GLY A 416 -12.23 -26.59 14.72
CA GLY A 416 -12.54 -27.01 16.10
C GLY A 416 -11.47 -26.68 17.15
N THR A 417 -10.46 -25.87 16.83
CA THR A 417 -9.43 -25.40 17.78
C THR A 417 -9.15 -23.90 17.60
N GLN A 418 -8.22 -23.33 18.38
CA GLN A 418 -7.82 -21.91 18.35
C GLN A 418 -6.87 -21.56 17.17
N GLY A 419 -6.67 -22.46 16.20
CA GLY A 419 -5.65 -22.31 15.16
C GLY A 419 -4.23 -22.51 15.69
N THR A 420 -3.23 -22.23 14.85
CA THR A 420 -1.81 -22.35 15.21
C THR A 420 -1.02 -21.16 14.68
N LEU A 421 -0.20 -20.56 15.54
CA LEU A 421 0.74 -19.50 15.18
C LEU A 421 2.08 -20.10 14.74
N HIS A 422 2.62 -19.59 13.65
CA HIS A 422 3.96 -19.89 13.15
C HIS A 422 4.78 -18.61 13.08
N LEU A 423 6.03 -18.68 13.53
CA LEU A 423 7.00 -17.61 13.35
C LEU A 423 7.52 -17.62 11.91
N ILE A 424 7.47 -16.47 11.24
CA ILE A 424 8.14 -16.26 9.95
C ILE A 424 9.56 -15.76 10.21
N ALA A 425 9.68 -14.65 10.94
CA ALA A 425 10.94 -14.04 11.34
C ALA A 425 10.72 -13.16 12.59
N ARG A 426 11.79 -12.91 13.34
CA ARG A 426 11.81 -11.93 14.45
C ARG A 426 13.09 -11.08 14.45
N THR A 427 13.15 -10.03 15.27
CA THR A 427 14.41 -9.35 15.61
C THR A 427 15.52 -10.38 15.90
N GLY A 428 16.70 -10.16 15.32
CA GLY A 428 17.84 -11.09 15.37
C GLY A 428 17.83 -12.20 14.30
N THR A 429 16.80 -12.28 13.45
CA THR A 429 16.80 -13.25 12.34
C THR A 429 17.88 -12.92 11.32
N VAL A 430 18.85 -13.81 11.18
CA VAL A 430 19.93 -13.70 10.18
C VAL A 430 19.45 -14.27 8.85
N ILE A 431 19.44 -13.43 7.82
CA ILE A 431 19.10 -13.77 6.45
C ILE A 431 20.39 -13.80 5.61
N PRO A 432 20.88 -14.99 5.18
CA PRO A 432 22.15 -15.09 4.45
C PRO A 432 22.22 -14.21 3.21
N GLY A 433 23.25 -13.36 3.11
CA GLY A 433 23.43 -12.47 1.96
C GLY A 433 22.52 -11.23 1.96
N VAL A 434 21.67 -11.06 2.98
CA VAL A 434 20.86 -9.86 3.19
C VAL A 434 21.33 -9.12 4.44
N GLY A 435 21.33 -9.76 5.60
CA GLY A 435 21.70 -9.16 6.89
C GLY A 435 20.90 -9.73 8.05
N THR A 436 20.97 -9.08 9.21
CA THR A 436 20.18 -9.43 10.40
C THR A 436 19.03 -8.45 10.55
N ILE A 437 17.80 -8.93 10.76
CA ILE A 437 16.64 -8.08 11.03
C ILE A 437 16.80 -7.41 12.40
N ALA A 438 16.77 -6.09 12.45
CA ALA A 438 16.66 -5.32 13.69
C ALA A 438 15.18 -5.14 14.09
N HIS A 439 14.33 -4.72 13.16
CA HIS A 439 12.90 -4.51 13.41
C HIS A 439 12.05 -4.56 12.14
N PHE A 440 10.75 -4.86 12.30
CA PHE A 440 9.75 -4.77 11.23
C PHE A 440 9.15 -3.36 11.18
N ALA A 441 9.91 -2.39 10.70
CA ALA A 441 9.47 -1.03 10.40
C ALA A 441 10.42 -0.38 9.39
N THR A 442 10.07 0.81 8.90
CA THR A 442 10.92 1.64 8.06
C THR A 442 12.12 2.21 8.86
N PRO A 443 13.29 2.42 8.22
CA PRO A 443 14.41 3.10 8.88
C PRO A 443 14.05 4.51 9.35
N GLY A 444 14.40 4.84 10.59
CA GLY A 444 14.07 6.13 11.20
C GLY A 444 12.76 6.13 11.98
N PHE A 445 11.89 5.13 11.79
CA PHE A 445 10.77 4.83 12.67
C PHE A 445 11.27 4.10 13.93
N LEU A 446 12.12 4.76 14.71
CA LEU A 446 12.72 4.20 15.92
C LEU A 446 11.71 4.25 17.07
N GLY A 447 11.23 3.08 17.51
CA GLY A 447 10.45 2.96 18.75
C GLY A 447 9.16 2.16 18.65
N ALA A 448 9.27 0.83 18.79
CA ALA A 448 8.23 -0.06 19.32
C ALA A 448 6.87 -0.19 18.60
N LEU A 449 6.62 0.48 17.47
CA LEU A 449 5.39 0.28 16.69
C LEU A 449 5.62 -0.72 15.54
N PRO A 450 4.84 -1.82 15.44
CA PRO A 450 4.95 -2.76 14.34
C PRO A 450 4.44 -2.10 13.06
N ALA A 451 5.32 -2.00 12.05
CA ALA A 451 5.06 -1.40 10.74
C ALA A 451 5.62 -2.27 9.60
N GLY A 452 5.67 -3.59 9.79
CA GLY A 452 6.12 -4.54 8.77
C GLY A 452 5.15 -4.65 7.58
N LEU A 453 3.88 -4.27 7.82
CA LEU A 453 2.79 -4.20 6.84
C LEU A 453 2.69 -5.46 5.96
N PRO A 454 2.60 -6.67 6.55
CA PRO A 454 2.69 -7.89 5.77
C PRO A 454 1.52 -8.04 4.78
N ARG A 455 1.83 -8.57 3.60
CA ARG A 455 0.88 -8.98 2.57
C ARG A 455 1.11 -10.44 2.25
N ASN A 456 0.07 -11.26 2.17
CA ASN A 456 0.20 -12.67 1.83
C ASN A 456 -0.57 -13.05 0.56
N ASN A 457 -0.20 -14.19 -0.02
CA ASN A 457 -0.90 -14.80 -1.14
C ASN A 457 -1.27 -16.27 -0.82
N ASP A 458 -1.95 -16.94 -1.75
CA ASP A 458 -2.43 -18.31 -1.56
C ASP A 458 -1.32 -19.36 -1.69
N GLY A 459 -0.18 -18.96 -2.25
CA GLY A 459 1.07 -19.70 -2.19
C GLY A 459 1.65 -19.78 -0.78
N GLY A 460 1.17 -18.96 0.16
CA GLY A 460 1.70 -18.83 1.52
C GLY A 460 2.92 -17.91 1.61
N GLN A 461 3.24 -17.19 0.53
CA GLN A 461 4.30 -16.19 0.56
C GLN A 461 3.83 -15.00 1.39
N VAL A 462 4.77 -14.36 2.08
CA VAL A 462 4.54 -13.12 2.84
C VAL A 462 5.53 -12.06 2.37
N PHE A 463 5.00 -10.98 1.81
CA PHE A 463 5.72 -9.78 1.40
C PHE A 463 5.68 -8.77 2.55
N PHE A 464 6.83 -8.25 2.98
CA PHE A 464 6.95 -7.39 4.15
C PHE A 464 8.18 -6.47 4.05
N GLN A 465 8.23 -5.44 4.89
CA GLN A 465 9.44 -4.63 5.08
C GLN A 465 10.13 -4.90 6.41
N ALA A 466 11.44 -4.63 6.45
CA ALA A 466 12.23 -4.65 7.66
C ALA A 466 13.40 -3.66 7.58
N THR A 467 13.89 -3.25 8.75
CA THR A 467 15.20 -2.61 8.89
C THR A 467 16.20 -3.62 9.41
N LEU A 468 17.39 -3.61 8.81
CA LEU A 468 18.52 -4.44 9.21
C LEU A 468 19.35 -3.77 10.32
N GLU A 469 20.18 -4.54 11.03
CA GLU A 469 21.07 -4.03 12.10
C GLU A 469 22.05 -2.94 11.64
N ASP A 470 22.35 -2.85 10.35
CA ASP A 470 23.16 -1.77 9.78
C ASP A 470 22.38 -0.49 9.43
N GLY A 471 21.07 -0.47 9.73
CA GLY A 471 20.14 0.62 9.44
C GLY A 471 19.53 0.58 8.03
N THR A 472 19.87 -0.41 7.21
CA THR A 472 19.33 -0.53 5.85
C THR A 472 17.87 -0.99 5.87
N GLY A 473 16.99 -0.27 5.16
CA GLY A 473 15.62 -0.70 4.91
C GLY A 473 15.55 -1.67 3.73
N VAL A 474 14.76 -2.75 3.86
CA VAL A 474 14.64 -3.80 2.85
C VAL A 474 13.20 -4.28 2.70
N LEU A 475 12.78 -4.52 1.46
CA LEU A 475 11.58 -5.27 1.09
C LEU A 475 11.92 -6.74 0.88
N LEU A 476 11.16 -7.63 1.49
CA LEU A 476 11.41 -9.08 1.48
C LEU A 476 10.15 -9.87 1.13
N ILE A 477 10.34 -11.00 0.46
CA ILE A 477 9.34 -12.06 0.34
C ILE A 477 9.85 -13.28 1.12
N ALA A 478 9.10 -13.70 2.13
CA ALA A 478 9.26 -15.00 2.78
C ALA A 478 8.40 -16.03 2.04
N THR A 479 8.98 -17.15 1.63
CA THR A 479 8.29 -18.27 0.97
C THR A 479 8.40 -19.53 1.84
N PRO A 480 7.30 -20.23 2.15
CA PRO A 480 7.35 -21.48 2.90
C PRO A 480 8.22 -22.51 2.19
N MET A 481 9.21 -23.05 2.91
CA MET A 481 9.94 -24.23 2.50
C MET A 481 9.10 -25.41 2.97
N GLY A 482 8.43 -26.12 2.06
CA GLY A 482 7.73 -27.35 2.44
C GLY A 482 8.65 -28.25 3.27
N GLU A 483 8.09 -29.00 4.23
CA GLU A 483 8.88 -30.01 4.95
C GLU A 483 9.70 -30.77 3.91
N ALA A 484 11.02 -30.68 4.00
CA ALA A 484 11.90 -31.39 3.10
C ALA A 484 11.44 -32.85 3.13
N ALA A 485 10.81 -33.29 2.04
CA ALA A 485 10.33 -34.65 1.92
C ALA A 485 11.52 -35.53 2.30
N GLY A 486 11.40 -36.21 3.44
CA GLY A 486 12.42 -37.07 4.00
C GLY A 486 12.69 -38.20 3.03
N SER A 487 13.53 -37.94 2.03
CA SER A 487 14.07 -38.96 1.15
C SER A 487 15.36 -39.47 1.78
N SER A 488 15.19 -40.27 2.82
CA SER A 488 16.04 -41.45 2.96
C SER A 488 15.71 -42.38 1.78
N SER A 489 16.22 -42.04 0.61
CA SER A 489 16.25 -42.93 -0.56
C SER A 489 17.32 -43.99 -0.29
N ALA A 490 16.96 -45.00 0.51
CA ALA A 490 17.57 -46.30 0.37
C ALA A 490 17.22 -46.83 -1.03
N ALA A 491 18.25 -47.03 -1.85
CA ALA A 491 18.13 -47.57 -3.18
C ALA A 491 17.37 -48.90 -3.17
N SER A 492 16.35 -49.03 -4.02
CA SER A 492 15.95 -50.33 -4.55
C SER A 492 15.70 -50.19 -6.06
N ALA A 493 16.38 -51.05 -6.80
CA ALA A 493 16.40 -51.08 -8.25
C ALA A 493 15.22 -51.89 -8.82
N GLY A 494 14.82 -51.54 -10.04
CA GLY A 494 13.91 -52.31 -10.91
C GLY A 494 12.47 -51.76 -10.88
N SER A 495 11.80 -51.44 -11.98
CA SER A 495 11.89 -51.99 -13.33
C SER A 495 11.32 -50.99 -14.34
N VAL A 496 11.96 -50.91 -15.50
CA VAL A 496 11.54 -50.12 -16.67
C VAL A 496 10.30 -50.74 -17.33
N SER A 497 9.37 -49.89 -17.80
CA SER A 497 8.51 -50.25 -18.92
C SER A 497 8.34 -49.05 -19.86
N LEU A 498 8.82 -49.28 -21.07
CA LEU A 498 8.92 -48.40 -22.23
C LEU A 498 7.57 -48.33 -22.94
N VAL A 499 7.06 -47.14 -23.24
CA VAL A 499 5.97 -46.97 -24.23
C VAL A 499 6.46 -46.03 -25.34
N VAL A 500 6.49 -46.60 -26.54
CA VAL A 500 6.87 -46.00 -27.82
C VAL A 500 5.69 -45.15 -28.34
N VAL A 501 5.93 -43.89 -28.68
CA VAL A 501 4.97 -43.06 -29.44
C VAL A 501 5.52 -42.86 -30.84
N THR A 502 4.82 -43.41 -31.84
CA THR A 502 5.07 -43.21 -33.27
C THR A 502 4.47 -41.89 -33.73
N SER A 503 5.28 -41.11 -34.44
CA SER A 503 4.95 -39.85 -35.11
C SER A 503 4.23 -40.07 -36.45
N GLY A 504 3.29 -39.17 -36.77
CA GLY A 504 2.64 -39.08 -38.08
C GLY A 504 2.35 -37.62 -38.44
N LEU A 505 3.15 -37.06 -39.37
CA LEU A 505 2.90 -35.81 -40.08
C LEU A 505 1.92 -36.04 -41.23
N GLN A 506 1.10 -35.03 -41.57
CA GLN A 506 0.59 -34.82 -42.93
C GLN A 506 0.23 -33.34 -43.22
N THR A 507 0.28 -32.98 -44.49
CA THR A 507 0.60 -31.68 -45.09
C THR A 507 -0.55 -31.02 -45.88
N ALA A 508 -0.69 -29.68 -45.76
CA ALA A 508 -1.05 -28.60 -46.71
C ALA A 508 -2.16 -28.67 -47.83
N SER A 509 -3.11 -27.70 -47.75
CA SER A 509 -3.65 -26.69 -48.73
C SER A 509 -4.42 -27.11 -50.03
N PRO A 510 -5.19 -26.23 -50.76
CA PRO A 510 -5.42 -24.75 -50.66
C PRO A 510 -6.91 -24.21 -50.82
N SER A 511 -7.06 -22.87 -50.71
CA SER A 511 -8.21 -21.91 -50.82
C SER A 511 -8.99 -21.87 -52.17
N PRO A 512 -9.85 -20.86 -52.55
CA PRO A 512 -10.38 -19.63 -51.89
C PRO A 512 -11.89 -19.28 -52.16
N LEU A 513 -12.39 -18.16 -51.60
CA LEU A 513 -13.21 -17.13 -52.32
C LEU A 513 -13.59 -15.94 -51.40
N ALA A 514 -13.32 -14.72 -51.88
CA ALA A 514 -13.86 -13.43 -51.45
C ALA A 514 -14.65 -12.80 -52.63
N PRO A 515 -15.52 -11.80 -52.39
CA PRO A 515 -15.28 -10.44 -52.92
C PRO A 515 -15.59 -9.35 -51.85
N THR A 516 -14.76 -8.31 -51.62
CA THR A 516 -14.61 -6.99 -52.32
C THR A 516 -15.89 -6.12 -52.36
N ILE A 517 -15.97 -4.79 -52.17
CA ILE A 517 -15.12 -3.57 -51.96
C ILE A 517 -16.13 -2.43 -51.64
N SER A 518 -15.75 -1.39 -50.87
CA SER A 518 -15.83 0.03 -51.32
C SER A 518 -15.22 1.03 -50.33
N GLU A 519 -14.24 1.77 -50.85
CA GLU A 519 -13.61 3.01 -50.33
C GLU A 519 -14.41 4.28 -50.72
N GLU A 520 -13.88 5.44 -50.27
CA GLU A 520 -14.17 6.86 -50.57
C GLU A 520 -15.01 7.59 -49.48
N ALA A 521 -14.67 8.79 -48.99
CA ALA A 521 -13.67 9.80 -49.37
C ALA A 521 -13.40 10.78 -48.18
N SER A 522 -12.34 11.57 -48.31
CA SER A 522 -11.88 12.61 -47.37
C SER A 522 -12.50 14.01 -47.60
N ALA A 523 -12.68 14.75 -46.48
CA ALA A 523 -12.67 16.23 -46.28
C ALA A 523 -13.83 17.10 -46.84
N PRO A 524 -14.11 18.33 -46.32
CA PRO A 524 -13.29 19.18 -45.43
C PRO A 524 -13.99 19.86 -44.22
N LEU A 525 -13.17 20.51 -43.39
CA LEU A 525 -13.51 21.44 -42.31
C LEU A 525 -14.44 22.58 -42.76
N ALA A 526 -15.44 22.90 -41.93
CA ALA A 526 -16.03 24.24 -41.80
C ALA A 526 -16.79 24.41 -40.47
N GLY A 527 -16.55 25.53 -39.78
CA GLY A 527 -17.57 26.16 -38.92
C GLY A 527 -17.39 26.08 -37.41
N GLN A 528 -16.42 26.82 -36.85
CA GLN A 528 -16.51 27.32 -35.47
C GLN A 528 -17.60 28.41 -35.38
N PRO A 529 -18.52 28.36 -34.41
CA PRO A 529 -19.26 29.54 -33.95
C PRO A 529 -18.44 30.30 -32.86
N PRO A 530 -18.58 31.63 -32.78
CA PRO A 530 -17.74 32.47 -31.93
C PRO A 530 -18.10 32.39 -30.44
N ALA A 531 -17.07 32.50 -29.59
CA ALA A 531 -17.20 32.67 -28.15
C ALA A 531 -17.88 34.01 -27.79
N PRO A 532 -18.74 34.05 -26.76
CA PRO A 532 -19.24 35.31 -26.23
C PRO A 532 -18.18 35.97 -25.34
N ALA A 533 -17.90 37.23 -25.63
CA ALA A 533 -17.10 38.12 -24.81
C ALA A 533 -17.81 38.38 -23.46
N THR A 534 -17.11 38.12 -22.36
CA THR A 534 -17.52 38.62 -21.04
C THR A 534 -16.51 39.67 -20.56
N THR A 535 -17.07 40.83 -20.30
CA THR A 535 -16.42 42.03 -19.77
C THR A 535 -16.06 41.85 -18.30
N ASN A 536 -14.79 42.05 -17.95
CA ASN A 536 -14.34 42.20 -16.56
C ASN A 536 -14.65 43.61 -16.04
N PRO A 537 -15.35 43.76 -14.90
CA PRO A 537 -15.19 44.92 -14.04
C PRO A 537 -14.18 44.61 -12.94
N SER A 538 -13.12 45.41 -12.93
CA SER A 538 -12.12 45.54 -11.88
C SER A 538 -12.74 45.89 -10.53
N THR A 539 -12.40 45.12 -9.48
CA THR A 539 -12.57 45.50 -8.08
C THR A 539 -11.25 45.35 -7.30
N PRO A 540 -11.03 46.13 -6.23
CA PRO A 540 -9.69 46.49 -5.76
C PRO A 540 -9.14 45.53 -4.69
N ARG A 541 -7.81 45.37 -4.72
CA ARG A 541 -6.98 44.61 -3.78
C ARG A 541 -7.02 45.23 -2.36
N PRO A 542 -7.22 44.44 -1.28
CA PRO A 542 -7.03 44.93 0.09
C PRO A 542 -5.52 45.02 0.43
N PRO A 543 -5.14 45.89 1.40
CA PRO A 543 -3.74 46.24 1.66
C PRO A 543 -2.98 45.13 2.40
N GLN A 544 -1.71 44.94 2.00
CA GLN A 544 -0.73 44.09 2.67
C GLN A 544 -0.36 44.67 4.04
N ALA A 545 -0.36 43.84 5.08
CA ALA A 545 0.21 44.15 6.38
C ALA A 545 1.76 44.08 6.32
N PRO A 546 2.48 44.92 7.07
CA PRO A 546 3.94 44.95 7.08
C PRO A 546 4.53 43.79 7.91
N PRO A 547 5.77 43.34 7.62
CA PRO A 547 6.42 42.27 8.37
C PRO A 547 6.90 42.77 9.74
N LEU A 548 6.71 41.96 10.78
CA LEU A 548 7.31 42.15 12.10
C LEU A 548 8.78 41.65 12.11
N PRO A 549 9.66 42.26 12.93
CA PRO A 549 11.10 42.04 12.87
C PRO A 549 11.54 40.77 13.62
N LEU A 550 12.61 40.15 13.11
CA LEU A 550 13.42 39.15 13.80
C LEU A 550 14.09 39.79 15.03
N GLU A 551 13.84 39.23 16.21
CA GLU A 551 14.72 39.41 17.37
C GLU A 551 15.60 38.17 17.56
N THR A 552 16.90 38.44 17.58
CA THR A 552 17.96 37.56 18.02
C THR A 552 18.08 37.62 19.55
N SER A 553 18.10 36.49 20.25
CA SER A 553 18.75 36.43 21.57
C SER A 553 19.53 35.13 21.75
N SER A 554 20.82 35.31 21.97
CA SER A 554 21.84 34.36 22.36
C SER A 554 21.76 33.95 23.84
N ASP A 555 22.36 32.80 24.12
CA ASP A 555 22.90 32.31 25.39
C ASP A 555 21.95 32.00 26.56
N HIS A 556 21.79 30.69 26.84
CA HIS A 556 22.25 30.10 28.10
C HIS A 556 22.45 28.59 27.94
N GLY A 557 23.68 28.12 28.18
CA GLY A 557 23.97 26.70 28.30
C GLY A 557 23.56 26.16 29.67
N PHE A 558 23.16 24.88 29.70
CA PHE A 558 23.32 24.01 30.87
C PHE A 558 23.57 22.57 30.40
N ALA A 559 24.48 21.94 31.12
CA ALA A 559 24.92 20.57 30.94
C ALA A 559 24.01 19.58 31.67
N HIS A 560 23.93 18.38 31.09
CA HIS A 560 23.61 17.08 31.69
C HIS A 560 22.33 16.97 32.54
N GLN A 561 21.33 16.27 31.98
CA GLN A 561 20.79 14.98 32.47
C GLN A 561 19.35 14.88 31.94
N GLU A 562 19.17 14.27 30.76
CA GLU A 562 17.85 14.11 30.15
C GLU A 562 17.34 12.68 30.35
N ASP A 563 16.32 12.57 31.18
CA ASP A 563 15.30 11.52 31.08
C ASP A 563 14.61 11.71 29.72
N PHE A 564 14.79 10.75 28.81
CA PHE A 564 14.16 10.72 27.48
C PHE A 564 12.66 10.44 27.65
N LEU A 565 11.88 11.50 27.88
CA LEU A 565 10.43 11.48 27.70
C LEU A 565 10.15 11.50 26.19
N LEU A 566 9.44 10.47 25.74
CA LEU A 566 8.93 10.31 24.37
C LEU A 566 8.30 11.62 23.89
N ASP A 567 8.88 12.21 22.83
CA ASP A 567 8.41 13.45 22.22
C ASP A 567 7.07 13.22 21.48
N GLU A 568 6.09 14.08 21.74
CA GLU A 568 4.73 14.03 21.16
C GLU A 568 4.70 14.36 19.66
N SER A 569 5.85 14.69 19.05
CA SER A 569 6.00 14.96 17.62
C SER A 569 5.83 13.71 16.74
N LEU A 570 6.18 12.50 17.21
CA LEU A 570 6.19 11.29 16.37
C LEU A 570 4.79 10.71 16.11
N LEU A 571 3.85 10.89 17.05
CA LEU A 571 2.43 10.57 16.84
C LEU A 571 1.75 11.64 15.98
N ASN A 572 2.21 12.89 16.10
CA ASN A 572 1.84 13.96 15.17
C ASN A 572 2.39 13.73 13.77
N ASP A 573 3.51 13.02 13.58
CA ASP A 573 4.00 12.61 12.25
C ASP A 573 3.16 11.51 11.60
N LEU A 574 2.41 10.76 12.40
CA LEU A 574 1.49 9.69 11.94
C LEU A 574 0.11 10.27 11.63
N ALA A 575 -0.31 11.24 12.45
CA ALA A 575 -1.30 12.22 12.03
C ALA A 575 -0.77 13.03 10.83
N ALA A 576 0.54 13.25 10.64
CA ALA A 576 1.14 13.94 9.48
C ALA A 576 1.39 13.05 8.25
N GLY A 577 1.38 11.72 8.39
CA GLY A 577 1.12 10.84 7.24
C GLY A 577 -0.32 11.05 6.72
N LEU A 578 -1.23 11.45 7.62
CA LEU A 578 -2.58 11.93 7.33
C LEU A 578 -2.68 13.47 7.12
N LEU A 579 -1.70 14.26 7.60
CA LEU A 579 -1.73 15.72 7.84
C LEU A 579 -0.39 16.46 7.67
N GLY A 580 0.52 15.96 6.84
CA GLY A 580 1.71 16.69 6.35
C GLY A 580 1.33 17.89 5.47
N TRP A 581 0.06 18.30 5.56
CA TRP A 581 -0.60 19.45 5.00
C TRP A 581 -0.22 20.72 5.77
N ARG A 582 1.05 21.12 5.69
CA ARG A 582 1.46 22.55 5.67
C ARG A 582 2.93 22.76 5.31
#